data_AF-A0AAE3HA11-F1
#
_entry.id   AF-A0AAE3HA11-F1
#
_cell.length_a   1.000
_cell.length_b   1.000
_cell.length_c   1.000
_cell.angle_alpha   90.00
_cell.angle_beta   90.00
_cell.angle_gamma   90.00
#
_symmetry.space_group_name_H-M   'P 1'
#
loop_
_entity.id
_entity.type
_entity.pdbx_description
1 polymer ?
#
loop_
_entity_poly.entity_id
_entity_poly.type
_entity_poly.pdbx_seq_one_letter_code
_entity_poly.pdbx_strand_id
1 'polypeptide(L)'
;MKSPDEKTGTGGNSSKDRYLIVALHQLMEEYGWRGIEKHFASSRHTIIYVKPGSPLDKIELRANVLGNHLDVDFYGYTPKKGLMDKFFDFNVRVVRKSFEISAYVSDEMKITSEHNLRNAIGIVLKELEEVAQAKEQ
;
A
#
# COMPACT_ATOMS: atom_id res chain seq x y z
N MET A 1 -49.74 2.97 -11.37
CA MET A 1 -48.60 3.83 -11.00
C MET A 1 -47.50 2.92 -10.48
N LYS A 2 -46.37 2.83 -11.21
CA LYS A 2 -45.25 1.94 -10.87
C LYS A 2 -44.25 2.69 -9.98
N SER A 3 -43.72 1.98 -9.00
CA SER A 3 -42.74 2.37 -7.98
C SER A 3 -41.44 2.96 -8.55
N PRO A 4 -40.67 3.74 -7.75
CA PRO A 4 -39.50 4.46 -8.23
C PRO A 4 -38.32 3.50 -8.47
N ASP A 5 -37.61 3.73 -9.56
CA ASP A 5 -36.37 3.04 -9.92
C ASP A 5 -35.32 3.19 -8.79
N GLU A 6 -35.03 2.07 -8.13
CA GLU A 6 -33.83 1.91 -7.32
C GLU A 6 -32.62 2.06 -8.25
N LYS A 7 -31.78 3.06 -7.96
CA LYS A 7 -30.46 3.20 -8.58
C LYS A 7 -29.58 2.02 -8.16
N THR A 8 -29.62 0.91 -8.89
CA THR A 8 -28.62 -0.15 -8.83
C THR A 8 -27.39 0.26 -9.64
N GLY A 9 -26.64 1.24 -9.14
CA GLY A 9 -25.32 1.59 -9.67
C GLY A 9 -24.25 0.74 -8.98
N THR A 10 -23.90 -0.40 -9.55
CA THR A 10 -22.81 -1.31 -9.10
C THR A 10 -21.39 -0.72 -9.21
N GLY A 11 -21.25 0.61 -9.32
CA GLY A 11 -19.98 1.32 -9.49
C GLY A 11 -19.34 1.87 -8.21
N GLY A 12 -19.94 1.63 -7.03
CA GLY A 12 -19.66 2.40 -5.80
C GLY A 12 -18.33 2.11 -5.10
N ASN A 13 -17.90 0.84 -5.00
CA ASN A 13 -16.72 0.47 -4.20
C ASN A 13 -15.52 -0.01 -5.03
N SER A 14 -15.72 -0.77 -6.11
CA SER A 14 -14.64 -1.35 -6.94
C SER A 14 -13.90 -0.34 -7.83
N SER A 15 -14.38 0.91 -7.86
CA SER A 15 -13.67 2.01 -8.47
C SER A 15 -12.87 2.78 -7.42
N LYS A 16 -13.41 2.95 -6.21
CA LYS A 16 -12.82 3.78 -5.16
C LYS A 16 -11.59 3.15 -4.54
N ASP A 17 -11.62 1.84 -4.32
CA ASP A 17 -10.45 1.04 -3.94
C ASP A 17 -9.27 1.26 -4.91
N ARG A 18 -9.51 1.21 -6.23
CA ARG A 18 -8.49 1.43 -7.25
C ARG A 18 -7.94 2.85 -7.18
N TYR A 19 -8.79 3.85 -6.97
CA TYR A 19 -8.36 5.24 -6.80
C TYR A 19 -7.46 5.39 -5.57
N LEU A 20 -7.83 4.77 -4.46
CA LEU A 20 -7.01 4.79 -3.25
C LEU A 20 -5.65 4.10 -3.48
N ILE A 21 -5.61 2.97 -4.18
CA ILE A 21 -4.36 2.28 -4.51
C ILE A 21 -3.47 3.11 -5.42
N VAL A 22 -4.05 3.80 -6.42
CA VAL A 22 -3.29 4.73 -7.28
C VAL A 22 -2.73 5.89 -6.46
N ALA A 23 -3.49 6.44 -5.51
CA ALA A 23 -3.00 7.49 -4.61
C ALA A 23 -1.86 7.00 -3.70
N LEU A 24 -1.97 5.80 -3.11
CA LEU A 24 -0.87 5.19 -2.36
C LEU A 24 0.38 5.02 -3.24
N HIS A 25 0.20 4.59 -4.49
CA HIS A 25 1.29 4.45 -5.43
C HIS A 25 1.98 5.77 -5.77
N GLN A 26 1.22 6.84 -6.02
CA GLN A 26 1.76 8.17 -6.28
C GLN A 26 2.56 8.69 -5.09
N LEU A 27 2.04 8.51 -3.87
CA LEU A 27 2.75 8.88 -2.65
C LEU A 27 4.08 8.11 -2.51
N MET A 28 4.08 6.79 -2.77
CA MET A 28 5.34 6.02 -2.78
C MET A 28 6.36 6.62 -3.77
N GLU A 29 5.92 6.98 -4.98
CA GLU A 29 6.79 7.63 -5.98
C GLU A 29 7.30 9.00 -5.54
N GLU A 30 6.48 9.81 -4.87
CA GLU A 30 6.89 11.10 -4.28
C GLU A 30 7.96 10.92 -3.19
N TYR A 31 7.93 9.81 -2.44
CA TYR A 31 9.00 9.44 -1.49
C TYR A 31 10.24 8.82 -2.17
N GLY A 32 10.28 8.79 -3.50
CA GLY A 32 11.40 8.29 -4.31
C GLY A 32 11.38 6.79 -4.59
N TRP A 33 10.28 6.09 -4.24
CA TRP A 33 10.12 4.67 -4.51
C TRP A 33 9.52 4.42 -5.88
N ARG A 34 10.31 3.87 -6.80
CA ARG A 34 9.88 3.61 -8.18
C ARG A 34 9.17 2.26 -8.28
N GLY A 35 7.92 2.26 -8.74
CA GLY A 35 7.17 1.03 -9.01
C GLY A 35 7.70 0.31 -10.25
N ILE A 36 8.17 -0.93 -10.12
CA ILE A 36 8.75 -1.73 -11.21
C ILE A 36 7.85 -2.87 -11.69
N GLU A 37 6.88 -3.27 -10.87
CA GLU A 37 5.93 -4.33 -11.20
C GLU A 37 4.58 -4.01 -10.54
N LYS A 38 3.49 -4.19 -11.29
CA LYS A 38 2.13 -3.85 -10.86
C LYS A 38 1.18 -4.95 -11.30
N HIS A 39 0.49 -5.55 -10.34
CA HIS A 39 -0.56 -6.54 -10.56
C HIS A 39 -1.86 -6.05 -9.93
N PHE A 40 -2.87 -5.77 -10.76
CA PHE A 40 -4.18 -5.35 -10.28
C PHE A 40 -5.19 -6.46 -10.59
N ALA A 41 -5.68 -7.15 -9.55
CA ALA A 41 -6.79 -8.09 -9.65
C ALA A 41 -8.10 -7.44 -9.17
N SER A 42 -9.17 -8.23 -9.05
CA SER A 42 -10.49 -7.72 -8.63
C SER A 42 -10.56 -7.24 -7.19
N SER A 43 -9.84 -7.89 -6.27
CA SER A 43 -9.83 -7.55 -4.84
C SER A 43 -8.44 -7.64 -4.20
N ARG A 44 -7.41 -7.97 -5.01
CA ARG A 44 -6.03 -8.09 -4.57
C ARG A 44 -5.12 -7.32 -5.51
N HIS A 45 -4.28 -6.48 -4.95
CA HIS A 45 -3.37 -5.65 -5.74
C HIS A 45 -1.98 -5.77 -5.16
N THR A 46 -0.99 -5.92 -6.04
CA THR A 46 0.41 -6.00 -5.65
C THR A 46 1.21 -4.99 -6.45
N ILE A 47 2.06 -4.22 -5.76
CA ILE A 47 3.02 -3.33 -6.41
C ILE A 47 4.40 -3.54 -5.78
N ILE A 48 5.42 -3.71 -6.62
CA ILE A 48 6.81 -3.83 -6.19
C ILE A 48 7.54 -2.52 -6.46
N TYR A 49 8.24 -2.01 -5.45
CA TYR A 49 8.98 -0.77 -5.48
C TYR A 49 10.46 -0.98 -5.19
N VAL A 50 11.30 -0.18 -5.84
CA VAL A 50 12.74 -0.09 -5.58
C VAL A 50 13.18 1.37 -5.49
N LYS A 51 14.20 1.63 -4.67
CA LYS A 51 14.78 2.96 -4.49
C LYS A 51 16.30 2.86 -4.39
N PRO A 52 17.08 3.41 -5.35
CA PRO A 52 18.53 3.45 -5.23
C PRO A 52 18.97 4.14 -3.93
N GLY A 53 19.96 3.58 -3.24
CA GLY A 53 20.49 4.13 -1.99
C GLY A 53 19.60 3.92 -0.75
N SER A 54 18.46 3.23 -0.90
CA SER A 54 17.66 2.77 0.25
C SER A 54 18.39 1.65 1.01
N PRO A 55 18.23 1.55 2.35
CA PRO A 55 18.73 0.42 3.13
C PRO A 55 17.93 -0.88 2.89
N LEU A 56 16.75 -0.78 2.26
CA LEU A 56 15.93 -1.91 1.80
C LEU A 56 16.19 -2.20 0.31
N ASP A 57 16.24 -3.48 -0.06
CA ASP A 57 16.34 -3.95 -1.45
C ASP A 57 15.09 -3.60 -2.25
N LYS A 58 13.91 -3.81 -1.65
CA LYS A 58 12.60 -3.53 -2.24
C LYS A 58 11.52 -3.38 -1.18
N ILE A 59 10.41 -2.76 -1.58
CA ILE A 59 9.14 -2.80 -0.85
C ILE A 59 8.11 -3.47 -1.74
N GLU A 60 7.38 -4.44 -1.20
CA GLU A 60 6.20 -5.02 -1.84
C GLU A 60 4.95 -4.56 -1.09
N LEU A 61 4.07 -3.85 -1.78
CA LEU A 61 2.76 -3.46 -1.30
C LEU A 61 1.76 -4.51 -1.73
N ARG A 62 1.06 -5.14 -0.78
CA ARG A 62 -0.07 -6.04 -1.04
C ARG A 62 -1.34 -5.45 -0.44
N ALA A 63 -2.28 -5.09 -1.27
CA ALA A 63 -3.57 -4.54 -0.87
C ALA A 63 -4.69 -5.55 -1.10
N ASN A 64 -5.54 -5.74 -0.10
CA ASN A 64 -6.73 -6.58 -0.16
C ASN A 64 -7.97 -5.71 0.13
N VAL A 65 -8.98 -5.82 -0.73
CA VAL A 65 -10.25 -5.11 -0.58
C VAL A 65 -11.20 -5.99 0.25
N LEU A 66 -11.58 -5.51 1.44
CA LEU A 66 -12.46 -6.20 2.38
C LEU A 66 -13.65 -5.29 2.72
N GLY A 67 -14.72 -5.42 1.95
CA GLY A 67 -15.93 -4.59 2.12
C GLY A 67 -15.64 -3.12 1.81
N ASN A 68 -15.62 -2.29 2.86
CA ASN A 68 -15.30 -0.86 2.78
C ASN A 68 -13.86 -0.54 3.22
N HIS A 69 -13.03 -1.55 3.46
CA HIS A 69 -11.64 -1.38 3.86
C HIS A 69 -10.68 -1.82 2.75
N LEU A 70 -9.59 -1.08 2.62
CA LEU A 70 -8.40 -1.49 1.89
C LEU A 70 -7.31 -1.83 2.92
N ASP A 71 -7.08 -3.12 3.12
CA ASP A 71 -6.04 -3.61 4.00
C ASP A 71 -4.74 -3.77 3.23
N VAL A 72 -3.71 -3.06 3.65
CA VAL A 72 -2.42 -2.97 2.95
C VAL A 72 -1.30 -3.45 3.86
N ASP A 73 -0.63 -4.50 3.40
CA ASP A 73 0.62 -4.97 3.95
C ASP A 73 1.78 -4.40 3.13
N PHE A 74 2.71 -3.73 3.79
CA PHE A 74 3.97 -3.26 3.20
C PHE A 74 5.10 -4.16 3.68
N TYR A 75 5.64 -4.96 2.77
CA TYR A 75 6.75 -5.87 3.00
C TYR A 75 8.06 -5.19 2.60
N GLY A 76 8.86 -4.75 3.58
CA GLY A 76 10.21 -4.25 3.34
C GLY A 76 11.22 -5.39 3.40
N TYR A 77 12.01 -5.54 2.33
CA TYR A 77 13.03 -6.57 2.22
C TYR A 77 14.42 -5.97 2.44
N THR A 78 15.20 -6.53 3.38
CA THR A 78 16.59 -6.13 3.64
C THR A 78 17.58 -7.03 2.89
N PRO A 79 18.74 -6.50 2.46
CA PRO A 79 19.80 -7.31 1.86
C PRO A 79 20.25 -8.43 2.82
N LYS A 80 20.44 -9.65 2.29
CA LYS A 80 21.00 -10.78 3.06
C LYS A 80 22.42 -10.46 3.48
N LYS A 81 22.72 -10.44 4.78
CA LYS A 81 24.08 -10.16 5.30
C LYS A 81 24.66 -11.27 6.20
N GLY A 82 23.99 -12.41 6.46
CA GLY A 82 24.48 -13.42 7.41
C GLY A 82 24.41 -14.90 7.00
N LEU A 83 25.34 -15.71 7.52
CA LEU A 83 25.37 -17.18 7.40
C LEU A 83 24.14 -17.88 8.03
N MET A 84 23.46 -17.24 8.99
CA MET A 84 22.25 -17.73 9.67
C MET A 84 20.95 -17.47 8.88
N ASP A 85 20.99 -16.68 7.79
CA ASP A 85 19.84 -16.34 6.95
C ASP A 85 19.29 -17.51 6.12
N LYS A 86 19.92 -18.70 6.19
CA LYS A 86 19.44 -19.91 5.51
C LYS A 86 18.27 -20.60 6.21
N PHE A 87 17.98 -20.25 7.47
CA PHE A 87 17.03 -21.00 8.30
C PHE A 87 15.80 -20.20 8.77
N PHE A 88 15.79 -18.86 8.62
CA PHE A 88 14.68 -18.01 9.06
C PHE A 88 14.48 -16.79 8.13
N ASP A 89 13.22 -16.43 7.85
CA ASP A 89 12.81 -15.27 7.04
C ASP A 89 12.98 -13.90 7.77
N PHE A 90 14.09 -13.70 8.50
CA PHE A 90 14.34 -12.45 9.25
C PHE A 90 14.56 -11.21 8.36
N ASN A 91 14.64 -11.38 7.04
CA ASN A 91 14.94 -10.32 6.08
C ASN A 91 13.70 -9.59 5.55
N VAL A 92 12.54 -9.87 6.12
CA VAL A 92 11.28 -9.23 5.73
C VAL A 92 10.64 -8.59 6.95
N ARG A 93 10.39 -7.28 6.87
CA ARG A 93 9.56 -6.55 7.82
C ARG A 93 8.20 -6.29 7.19
N VAL A 94 7.13 -6.46 7.95
CA VAL A 94 5.77 -6.15 7.50
C VAL A 94 5.22 -5.02 8.36
N VAL A 95 4.77 -3.95 7.71
CA VAL A 95 3.96 -2.90 8.35
C VAL A 95 2.57 -2.97 7.74
N ARG A 96 1.54 -3.10 8.59
CA ARG A 96 0.15 -3.23 8.15
C ARG A 96 -0.60 -1.93 8.38
N LYS A 97 -1.39 -1.50 7.39
CA LYS A 97 -2.32 -0.36 7.50
C LYS A 97 -3.68 -0.79 6.94
N SER A 98 -4.75 -0.36 7.59
CA SER A 98 -6.11 -0.48 7.06
C SER A 98 -6.65 0.91 6.77
N PHE A 99 -7.22 1.09 5.58
CA PHE A 99 -7.80 2.35 5.15
C PHE A 99 -9.29 2.15 4.88
N GLU A 100 -10.14 2.90 5.58
CA GLU A 100 -11.58 2.95 5.25
C GLU A 100 -11.76 3.73 3.94
N ILE A 101 -12.20 3.08 2.88
CA ILE A 101 -12.21 3.62 1.52
C ILE A 101 -13.04 4.91 1.44
N SER A 102 -14.21 4.96 2.07
CA SER A 102 -15.08 6.15 2.12
C SER A 102 -14.46 7.34 2.86
N ALA A 103 -13.52 7.12 3.78
CA ALA A 103 -12.83 8.20 4.50
C ALA A 103 -11.72 8.86 3.66
N TYR A 104 -11.23 8.16 2.63
CA TYR A 104 -10.15 8.64 1.77
C TYR A 104 -10.59 8.96 0.34
N VAL A 105 -11.70 8.41 -0.15
CA VAL A 105 -12.18 8.61 -1.53
C VAL A 105 -13.66 9.01 -1.54
N SER A 106 -13.94 10.22 -2.06
CA SER A 106 -15.31 10.73 -2.19
C SER A 106 -16.11 10.00 -3.28
N ASP A 107 -17.42 10.21 -3.31
CA ASP A 107 -18.30 9.71 -4.39
C ASP A 107 -17.93 10.28 -5.76
N GLU A 108 -17.30 11.47 -5.80
CA GLU A 108 -16.76 12.11 -7.01
C GLU A 108 -15.33 11.65 -7.35
N MET A 109 -14.85 10.56 -6.73
CA MET A 109 -13.54 9.95 -7.00
C MET A 109 -12.35 10.90 -6.70
N LYS A 110 -12.45 11.68 -5.62
CA LYS A 110 -11.38 12.57 -5.14
C LYS A 110 -10.78 12.08 -3.83
N ILE A 111 -9.47 12.26 -3.67
CA ILE A 111 -8.81 12.01 -2.38
C ILE A 111 -9.18 13.13 -1.40
N THR A 112 -9.86 12.78 -0.32
CA THR A 112 -10.38 13.75 0.67
C THR A 112 -9.44 13.96 1.86
N SER A 113 -8.60 12.97 2.15
CA SER A 113 -7.73 12.92 3.34
C SER A 113 -6.25 12.78 2.96
N GLU A 114 -5.77 13.58 2.00
CA GLU A 114 -4.41 13.47 1.44
C GLU A 114 -3.32 13.60 2.51
N HIS A 115 -3.44 14.56 3.43
CA HIS A 115 -2.47 14.75 4.51
C HIS A 115 -2.36 13.49 5.40
N ASN A 116 -3.49 12.89 5.77
CA ASN A 116 -3.50 11.66 6.56
C ASN A 116 -2.90 10.48 5.78
N LEU A 117 -3.18 10.39 4.47
CA LEU A 117 -2.64 9.34 3.61
C LEU A 117 -1.12 9.47 3.48
N ARG A 118 -0.62 10.70 3.26
CA ARG A 118 0.80 11.03 3.22
C ARG A 118 1.50 10.70 4.53
N ASN A 119 0.93 11.10 5.66
CA ASN A 119 1.46 10.79 6.99
C ASN A 119 1.53 9.27 7.22
N ALA A 120 0.48 8.53 6.83
CA ALA A 120 0.46 7.08 6.95
C ALA A 120 1.60 6.42 6.16
N ILE A 121 1.82 6.83 4.90
CA ILE A 121 2.94 6.34 4.08
C ILE A 121 4.29 6.73 4.69
N GLY A 122 4.46 7.97 5.14
CA GLY A 122 5.71 8.42 5.78
C GLY A 122 6.07 7.58 7.01
N ILE A 123 5.08 7.25 7.85
CA ILE A 123 5.25 6.36 9.01
C ILE A 123 5.64 4.95 8.56
N VAL A 124 4.95 4.38 7.56
CA VAL A 124 5.28 3.05 7.02
C VAL A 124 6.73 3.00 6.55
N LEU A 125 7.17 3.96 5.73
CA LEU A 125 8.52 3.98 5.19
C LEU A 125 9.57 4.09 6.29
N LYS A 126 9.35 4.98 7.27
CA LYS A 126 10.23 5.12 8.42
C LYS A 126 10.35 3.82 9.22
N GLU A 127 9.22 3.18 9.55
CA GLU A 127 9.21 1.92 10.29
C GLU A 127 9.93 0.78 9.53
N LEU A 128 9.82 0.74 8.20
CA LEU A 128 10.52 -0.24 7.38
C LEU A 128 12.03 0.04 7.31
N GLU A 129 12.43 1.30 7.18
CA GLU A 129 13.84 1.71 7.04
C GLU A 129 14.62 1.66 8.37
N GLU A 130 14.01 2.02 9.51
CA GLU A 130 14.67 2.01 10.84
C GLU A 130 15.18 0.61 11.22
N VAL A 131 14.40 -0.43 10.92
CA VAL A 131 14.79 -1.82 11.22
C VAL A 131 15.96 -2.28 10.36
N ALA A 132 16.04 -1.80 9.11
CA ALA A 132 17.16 -2.11 8.23
C ALA A 132 18.47 -1.51 8.76
N GLN A 133 18.42 -0.28 9.28
CA GLN A 133 19.59 0.43 9.83
C GLN A 133 20.03 -0.12 11.19
N ALA A 134 19.09 -0.55 12.05
CA ALA A 134 19.40 -1.16 13.35
C ALA A 134 20.17 -2.49 13.25
N LYS A 135 20.17 -3.14 12.09
CA LYS A 135 20.94 -4.37 11.83
C LYS A 135 22.36 -4.11 11.30
N GLU A 136 22.70 -2.88 10.93
CA GLU A 136 24.02 -2.51 10.42
C GLU A 136 24.98 -1.99 11.50
N GLN A 137 24.49 -1.81 12.73
CA GLN A 137 25.27 -1.42 13.92
C GLN A 137 25.56 -2.64 14.79
#